data_AF-A0A2P7TC30-F1
#
_entry.id   AF-A0A2P7TC30-F1
#
_cell.length_a   1.000
_cell.length_b   1.000
_cell.length_c   1.000
_cell.angle_alpha   90.00
_cell.angle_beta   90.00
_cell.angle_gamma   90.00
#
_symmetry.space_group_name_H-M   'P 1'
#
loop_
_entity.id
_entity.type
_entity.pdbx_description
1 polymer ?
#
loop_
_entity_poly.entity_id
_entity_poly.type
_entity_poly.pdbx_seq_one_letter_code
_entity_poly.pdbx_strand_id
1 'polypeptide(L)'
;MKAHKSKTLIVYSFLLLFCSCGLFIDKDCFDSNEYKFYLPFTLSPAQDTFHINDTIRLRADFSHELFDSITLKYYKVENEPLMCYFYFFRIDTTPTPHYTNQFSIEVDTGNVIISPDPETALRYIVYEYDKSRYVFSVKFIPHQRGVFLFGFGSEPQQHVNFQKKCPGELMDIYFTTNDGVDNNFYMMAQSPDSSMNAVPQHGFNRSGSYCFRVVE
;
A
#
# COMPACT_ATOMS: atom_id res chain seq x y z
N MET A 1 1.02 23.48 -72.59
CA MET A 1 1.72 23.87 -71.34
C MET A 1 0.73 23.74 -70.21
N LYS A 2 0.79 22.66 -69.44
CA LYS A 2 1.56 22.46 -68.18
C LYS A 2 0.74 22.89 -66.96
N ALA A 3 0.76 21.99 -65.97
CA ALA A 3 0.33 22.17 -64.58
C ALA A 3 -1.18 22.12 -64.28
N HIS A 4 -1.75 20.92 -64.19
CA HIS A 4 -2.90 20.72 -63.29
C HIS A 4 -2.98 19.34 -62.61
N LYS A 5 -2.14 18.36 -62.96
CA LYS A 5 -2.14 17.01 -62.37
C LYS A 5 -1.27 16.84 -61.12
N SER A 6 -0.54 17.88 -60.68
CA SER A 6 0.45 17.75 -59.59
C SER A 6 -0.10 18.05 -58.18
N LYS A 7 -1.22 18.79 -58.06
CA LYS A 7 -1.74 19.20 -56.74
C LYS A 7 -2.62 18.15 -56.07
N THR A 8 -3.26 17.26 -56.83
CA THR A 8 -4.17 16.24 -56.29
C THR A 8 -3.44 15.07 -55.63
N LEU A 9 -2.21 14.76 -56.07
CA LEU A 9 -1.43 13.64 -55.54
C LEU A 9 -0.84 13.94 -54.15
N ILE A 10 -0.50 15.21 -53.89
CA ILE A 10 0.11 15.66 -52.62
C ILE A 10 -0.93 15.64 -51.49
N VAL A 11 -2.20 15.93 -51.80
CA VAL A 11 -3.30 15.90 -50.81
C VAL A 11 -3.64 14.47 -50.38
N TYR A 12 -3.61 13.51 -51.30
CA TYR A 12 -3.79 12.09 -50.95
C TYR A 12 -2.63 11.50 -50.12
N SER A 13 -1.40 11.96 -50.38
CA SER A 13 -0.24 11.51 -49.59
C SER A 13 -0.26 12.07 -48.17
N PHE A 14 -0.82 13.26 -47.95
CA PHE A 14 -0.99 13.84 -46.61
C PHE A 14 -2.17 13.22 -45.85
N LEU A 15 -3.27 12.84 -46.52
CA LEU A 15 -4.39 12.14 -45.87
C LEU A 15 -4.02 10.72 -45.38
N LEU A 16 -3.10 10.03 -46.08
CA LEU A 16 -2.61 8.71 -45.65
C LEU A 16 -1.65 8.78 -44.45
N LEU A 17 -1.00 9.92 -44.21
CA LEU A 17 -0.12 10.14 -43.05
C LEU A 17 -0.90 10.42 -41.75
N PHE A 18 -2.15 10.87 -41.84
CA PHE A 18 -3.01 11.11 -40.66
C PHE A 18 -3.86 9.90 -40.26
N CYS A 19 -3.85 8.81 -41.04
CA CYS A 19 -4.63 7.60 -40.74
C CYS A 19 -3.82 6.49 -40.05
N SER A 20 -2.50 6.67 -39.85
CA SER A 20 -1.63 5.67 -39.21
C SER A 20 -1.38 5.89 -37.71
N CYS A 21 -1.93 6.96 -37.12
CA CYS A 21 -2.06 7.08 -35.66
C CYS A 21 -3.41 6.57 -35.17
N GLY A 22 -3.86 5.42 -35.70
CA GLY A 22 -4.79 4.60 -34.93
C GLY A 22 -4.00 4.14 -33.71
N LEU A 23 -4.29 4.70 -32.53
CA LEU A 23 -3.91 4.07 -31.26
C LEU A 23 -4.35 2.60 -31.37
N PHE A 24 -3.38 1.71 -31.57
CA PHE A 24 -3.60 0.28 -31.50
C PHE A 24 -3.80 -0.05 -30.01
N ILE A 25 -4.97 0.29 -29.48
CA ILE A 25 -5.45 -0.30 -28.24
C ILE A 25 -5.74 -1.75 -28.63
N ASP A 26 -4.84 -2.64 -28.25
CA ASP A 26 -5.00 -4.08 -28.44
C ASP A 26 -6.30 -4.48 -27.73
N LYS A 27 -7.16 -5.25 -28.40
CA LYS A 27 -8.50 -5.60 -27.90
C LYS A 27 -8.49 -6.50 -26.65
N ASP A 28 -7.29 -6.83 -26.16
CA ASP A 28 -7.06 -7.68 -25.00
C ASP A 28 -6.90 -6.88 -23.69
N CYS A 29 -7.02 -5.55 -23.72
CA CYS A 29 -7.10 -4.75 -22.49
C CYS A 29 -8.44 -4.99 -21.80
N PHE A 30 -8.40 -5.32 -20.50
CA PHE A 30 -9.60 -5.51 -19.70
C PHE A 30 -10.35 -4.19 -19.50
N ASP A 31 -11.66 -4.28 -19.30
CA ASP A 31 -12.52 -3.12 -19.02
C ASP A 31 -12.12 -2.39 -17.71
N SER A 32 -11.41 -3.07 -16.80
CA SER A 32 -10.82 -2.46 -15.61
C SER A 32 -9.32 -2.29 -15.78
N ASN A 33 -8.88 -1.03 -15.81
CA ASN A 33 -7.49 -0.64 -15.71
C ASN A 33 -7.05 -0.44 -14.24
N GLU A 34 -7.91 -0.77 -13.28
CA GLU A 34 -7.62 -0.67 -11.85
C GLU A 34 -7.46 -2.06 -11.25
N TYR A 35 -6.37 -2.27 -10.52
CA TYR A 35 -6.08 -3.48 -9.76
C TYR A 35 -6.19 -3.22 -8.26
N LYS A 36 -6.63 -4.23 -7.50
CA LYS A 36 -6.72 -4.18 -6.04
C LYS A 36 -6.07 -5.38 -5.42
N PHE A 37 -4.90 -5.17 -4.84
CA PHE A 37 -4.12 -6.20 -4.15
C PHE A 37 -4.21 -6.06 -2.64
N TYR A 38 -4.06 -7.18 -1.93
CA TYR A 38 -3.99 -7.24 -0.48
C TYR A 38 -2.66 -7.85 -0.07
N LEU A 39 -1.80 -7.06 0.57
CA LEU A 39 -0.48 -7.51 1.00
C LEU A 39 -0.54 -8.09 2.42
N PRO A 40 -0.03 -9.31 2.64
CA PRO A 40 -0.09 -9.96 3.94
C PRO A 40 1.06 -9.52 4.84
N PHE A 41 0.71 -9.22 6.08
CA PHE A 41 1.61 -8.94 7.18
C PHE A 41 1.30 -9.83 8.39
N THR A 42 2.34 -10.13 9.16
CA THR A 42 2.24 -10.85 10.43
C THR A 42 2.87 -10.02 11.53
N LEU A 43 2.14 -9.86 12.62
CA LEU A 43 2.60 -9.24 13.86
C LEU A 43 2.85 -10.35 14.89
N SER A 44 4.04 -10.38 15.48
CA SER A 44 4.45 -11.43 16.42
C SER A 44 5.15 -10.87 17.66
N PRO A 45 4.75 -11.29 18.87
CA PRO A 45 3.60 -12.15 19.16
C PRO A 45 2.27 -11.43 18.89
N ALA A 46 1.26 -12.14 18.39
CA ALA A 46 -0.08 -11.61 18.19
C ALA A 46 -0.86 -11.62 19.51
N GLN A 47 -0.59 -10.63 20.36
CA GLN A 47 -1.21 -10.49 21.68
C GLN A 47 -1.72 -9.07 21.90
N ASP A 48 -2.75 -8.94 22.73
CA ASP A 48 -3.41 -7.66 22.99
C ASP A 48 -2.66 -6.77 23.98
N THR A 49 -1.70 -7.33 24.71
CA THR A 49 -0.98 -6.68 25.80
C THR A 49 0.52 -6.98 25.71
N PHE A 50 1.34 -5.93 25.81
CA PHE A 50 2.80 -5.98 25.84
C PHE A 50 3.31 -5.21 27.05
N HIS A 51 4.51 -5.51 27.51
CA HIS A 51 5.22 -4.74 28.52
C HIS A 51 6.16 -3.73 27.83
N ILE A 52 6.56 -2.70 28.58
CA ILE A 52 7.62 -1.80 28.12
C ILE A 52 8.88 -2.63 27.82
N ASN A 53 9.55 -2.30 26.72
CA ASN A 53 10.71 -3.02 26.17
C ASN A 53 10.44 -4.42 25.58
N ASP A 54 9.18 -4.87 25.51
CA ASP A 54 8.87 -6.07 24.72
C ASP A 54 9.20 -5.85 23.23
N THR A 55 9.61 -6.91 22.55
CA THR A 55 9.87 -6.84 21.10
C THR A 55 8.64 -7.29 20.33
N ILE A 56 8.10 -6.40 19.53
CA ILE A 56 7.03 -6.69 18.58
C ILE A 56 7.63 -6.75 17.18
N ARG A 57 7.42 -7.85 16.47
CA ARG A 57 7.93 -8.05 15.11
C ARG A 57 6.82 -7.89 14.10
N LEU A 58 7.09 -7.16 13.04
CA LEU A 58 6.26 -7.09 11.85
C LEU A 58 7.01 -7.70 10.67
N ARG A 59 6.36 -8.62 9.97
CA ARG A 59 6.94 -9.31 8.80
C ARG A 59 5.96 -9.32 7.63
N ALA A 60 6.48 -9.11 6.44
CA ALA A 60 5.84 -9.45 5.17
C ALA A 60 6.77 -10.36 4.37
N ASP A 61 6.19 -11.39 3.76
CA ASP A 61 6.91 -12.37 2.94
C ASP A 61 5.93 -12.98 1.93
N PHE A 62 5.83 -12.40 0.75
CA PHE A 62 4.81 -12.75 -0.24
C PHE A 62 5.36 -12.86 -1.66
N SER A 63 4.67 -13.64 -2.51
CA SER A 63 5.00 -13.81 -3.93
C SER A 63 4.72 -12.53 -4.71
N HIS A 64 5.49 -12.26 -5.76
CA HIS A 64 5.17 -11.22 -6.74
C HIS A 64 3.95 -11.54 -7.62
N GLU A 65 3.44 -12.78 -7.56
CA GLU A 65 2.16 -13.15 -8.17
C GLU A 65 1.04 -12.74 -7.22
N LEU A 66 0.50 -11.54 -7.43
CA LEU A 66 -0.53 -10.96 -6.58
C LEU A 66 -1.92 -11.20 -7.14
N PHE A 67 -2.85 -11.63 -6.29
CA PHE A 67 -4.25 -11.82 -6.65
C PHE A 67 -4.99 -10.49 -6.68
N ASP A 68 -5.48 -10.09 -7.85
CA ASP A 68 -6.35 -8.94 -8.02
C ASP A 68 -7.80 -9.28 -7.65
N SER A 69 -8.32 -8.58 -6.65
CA SER A 69 -9.69 -8.77 -6.16
C SER A 69 -10.78 -8.27 -7.13
N ILE A 70 -10.44 -7.46 -8.14
CA ILE A 70 -11.40 -7.00 -9.16
C ILE A 70 -11.56 -8.04 -10.26
N THR A 71 -10.48 -8.42 -10.93
CA THR A 71 -10.51 -9.34 -12.09
C THR A 71 -10.47 -10.81 -11.69
N LEU A 72 -10.18 -11.12 -10.42
CA LEU A 72 -10.03 -12.46 -9.86
C LEU A 72 -8.91 -13.28 -10.52
N LYS A 73 -7.82 -12.59 -10.88
CA LYS A 73 -6.64 -13.18 -11.54
C LYS A 73 -5.36 -12.84 -10.79
N TYR A 74 -4.33 -13.65 -11.02
CA TYR A 74 -2.99 -13.35 -10.56
C TYR A 74 -2.25 -12.50 -11.59
N TYR A 75 -1.61 -11.44 -11.12
CA TYR A 75 -0.73 -10.59 -11.91
C TYR A 75 0.68 -10.66 -11.38
N LYS A 76 1.65 -10.66 -12.30
CA LYS A 76 3.07 -10.64 -11.96
C LYS A 76 3.51 -9.20 -11.70
N VAL A 77 3.54 -8.81 -10.44
CA VAL A 77 3.99 -7.50 -9.95
C VAL A 77 5.49 -7.59 -9.66
N GLU A 78 6.29 -7.71 -10.71
CA GLU A 78 7.72 -8.01 -10.60
C GLU A 78 8.56 -6.76 -10.34
N ASN A 79 9.20 -6.70 -9.16
CA ASN A 79 10.13 -5.65 -8.77
C ASN A 79 9.57 -4.21 -8.90
N GLU A 80 8.25 -4.07 -8.74
CA GLU A 80 7.59 -2.77 -8.67
C GLU A 80 7.83 -2.09 -7.31
N PRO A 81 7.99 -0.76 -7.28
CA PRO A 81 8.10 0.01 -6.04
C PRO A 81 6.72 0.14 -5.39
N LEU A 82 6.39 -0.77 -4.47
CA LEU A 82 5.13 -0.74 -3.72
C LEU A 82 5.16 0.44 -2.73
N MET A 83 4.44 1.52 -3.05
CA MET A 83 4.42 2.75 -2.24
C MET A 83 3.54 2.58 -0.99
N CYS A 84 4.02 1.78 -0.03
CA CYS A 84 3.35 1.46 1.22
C CYS A 84 4.05 2.13 2.41
N TYR A 85 3.30 2.36 3.48
CA TYR A 85 3.83 2.84 4.75
C TYR A 85 3.06 2.25 5.92
N PHE A 86 3.67 2.27 7.11
CA PHE A 86 2.99 2.00 8.37
C PHE A 86 3.03 3.22 9.30
N TYR A 87 2.14 3.23 10.29
CA TYR A 87 2.03 4.27 11.29
C TYR A 87 1.64 3.69 12.66
N PHE A 88 1.91 4.47 13.70
CA PHE A 88 1.47 4.21 15.07
C PHE A 88 0.76 5.44 15.63
N PHE A 89 -0.36 5.23 16.31
CA PHE A 89 -1.05 6.28 17.06
C PHE A 89 -1.28 5.80 18.48
N ARG A 90 -1.03 6.67 19.46
CA ARG A 90 -1.50 6.44 20.83
C ARG A 90 -2.94 6.93 20.94
N ILE A 91 -3.87 6.00 21.08
CA ILE A 91 -5.30 6.29 21.00
C ILE A 91 -5.96 6.52 22.37
N ASP A 92 -5.31 6.21 23.50
CA ASP A 92 -5.87 6.45 24.85
C ASP A 92 -5.72 7.90 25.36
N THR A 93 -5.30 8.83 24.49
CA THR A 93 -5.04 10.24 24.84
C THR A 93 -5.64 11.18 23.81
N THR A 94 -6.00 12.40 24.22
CA THR A 94 -6.42 13.48 23.31
C THR A 94 -5.61 14.76 23.58
N PRO A 95 -5.07 15.44 22.54
CA PRO A 95 -5.09 15.04 21.13
C PRO A 95 -4.30 13.75 20.90
N THR A 96 -4.69 12.92 19.92
CA THR A 96 -3.96 11.71 19.53
C THR A 96 -2.55 12.11 19.09
N PRO A 97 -1.49 11.83 19.86
CA PRO A 97 -0.16 12.25 19.46
C PRO A 97 0.31 11.40 18.27
N HIS A 98 0.80 12.07 17.24
CA HIS A 98 1.48 11.45 16.10
C HIS A 98 2.98 11.19 16.39
N TYR A 99 3.44 11.43 17.63
CA TYR A 99 4.86 11.44 17.96
C TYR A 99 5.50 10.06 17.93
N THR A 100 6.70 10.03 17.36
CA THR A 100 7.44 8.83 16.95
C THR A 100 8.40 8.28 18.00
N ASN A 101 8.51 8.93 19.15
CA ASN A 101 9.47 8.57 20.21
C ASN A 101 8.94 7.50 21.18
N GLN A 102 7.74 6.98 20.94
CA GLN A 102 7.11 5.95 21.78
C GLN A 102 7.66 4.55 21.47
N PHE A 103 8.33 4.38 20.32
CA PHE A 103 8.89 3.12 19.87
C PHE A 103 10.32 3.28 19.34
N SER A 104 11.21 2.36 19.69
CA SER A 104 12.40 2.11 18.85
C SER A 104 12.00 1.28 17.64
N ILE A 105 12.61 1.53 16.49
CA ILE A 105 12.39 0.76 15.26
C ILE A 105 13.73 0.19 14.80
N GLU A 106 13.80 -1.12 14.62
CA GLU A 106 14.98 -1.84 14.15
C GLU A 106 14.61 -2.67 12.92
N VAL A 107 15.19 -2.36 11.76
CA VAL A 107 14.90 -3.07 10.51
C VAL A 107 15.80 -4.30 10.38
N ASP A 108 15.20 -5.47 10.20
CA ASP A 108 15.91 -6.73 9.98
C ASP A 108 16.10 -7.03 8.49
N THR A 109 15.12 -6.68 7.64
CA THR A 109 15.13 -6.96 6.18
C THR A 109 14.35 -5.89 5.44
N GLY A 110 14.86 -5.45 4.29
CA GLY A 110 14.35 -4.27 3.58
C GLY A 110 14.86 -2.96 4.18
N ASN A 111 14.08 -1.89 4.07
CA ASN A 111 14.41 -0.58 4.66
C ASN A 111 13.12 0.19 5.05
N VAL A 112 13.26 1.17 5.95
CA VAL A 112 12.20 2.10 6.33
C VAL A 112 12.66 3.53 6.10
N ILE A 113 11.91 4.28 5.29
CA ILE A 113 12.14 5.70 5.09
C ILE A 113 11.16 6.48 5.97
N ILE A 114 11.71 7.30 6.86
CA ILE A 114 10.92 8.12 7.78
C ILE A 114 10.48 9.39 7.06
N SER A 115 9.17 9.68 7.06
CA SER A 115 8.66 10.94 6.54
C SER A 115 9.30 12.12 7.29
N PRO A 116 9.79 13.16 6.58
CA PRO A 116 10.32 14.35 7.21
C PRO A 116 9.22 15.21 7.87
N ASP A 117 7.96 14.95 7.54
CA ASP A 117 6.81 15.62 8.15
C ASP A 117 6.55 15.05 9.56
N PRO A 118 6.78 15.85 10.62
CA PRO A 118 6.59 15.41 11.99
C PRO A 118 5.11 15.21 12.36
N GLU A 119 4.17 15.76 11.59
CA GLU A 119 2.73 15.63 11.87
C GLU A 119 2.17 14.28 11.43
N THR A 120 2.67 13.71 10.34
CA THR A 120 2.17 12.43 9.83
C THR A 120 2.99 11.24 10.30
N ALA A 121 4.29 11.43 10.58
CA ALA A 121 5.16 10.40 11.12
C ALA A 121 5.15 9.06 10.34
N LEU A 122 4.86 9.10 9.03
CA LEU A 122 4.77 7.89 8.22
C LEU A 122 6.12 7.19 8.11
N ARG A 123 6.07 5.86 8.01
CA ARG A 123 7.22 4.98 7.85
C ARG A 123 7.07 4.21 6.55
N TYR A 124 7.64 4.75 5.46
CA TYR A 124 7.57 4.14 4.15
C TYR A 124 8.38 2.86 4.09
N ILE A 125 7.76 1.80 3.57
CA ILE A 125 8.33 0.45 3.50
C ILE A 125 9.07 0.31 2.18
N VAL A 126 10.34 -0.07 2.27
CA VAL A 126 11.12 -0.52 1.11
C VAL A 126 11.33 -2.02 1.27
N TYR A 127 10.62 -2.80 0.45
CA TYR A 127 10.76 -4.24 0.44
C TYR A 127 12.08 -4.66 -0.19
N GLU A 128 12.68 -5.72 0.33
CA GLU A 128 13.72 -6.44 -0.40
C GLU A 128 13.04 -7.38 -1.40
N TYR A 129 13.46 -7.32 -2.66
CA TYR A 129 12.94 -8.16 -3.73
C TYR A 129 13.99 -9.20 -4.14
N ASP A 130 13.68 -10.48 -3.94
CA ASP A 130 14.51 -11.60 -4.42
C ASP A 130 13.71 -12.45 -5.41
N LYS A 131 13.99 -12.25 -6.71
CA LYS A 131 13.55 -12.98 -7.91
C LYS A 131 12.04 -13.17 -8.11
N SER A 132 11.31 -13.60 -7.09
CA SER A 132 9.88 -13.87 -7.11
C SER A 132 9.15 -13.47 -5.83
N ARG A 133 9.84 -12.89 -4.83
CA ARG A 133 9.24 -12.56 -3.54
C ARG A 133 9.63 -11.17 -3.07
N TYR A 134 8.70 -10.55 -2.35
CA TYR A 134 8.92 -9.36 -1.54
C TYR A 134 9.05 -9.76 -0.08
N VAL A 135 10.10 -9.27 0.58
CA VAL A 135 10.38 -9.54 1.98
C VAL A 135 10.62 -8.24 2.72
N PHE A 136 10.03 -8.11 3.90
CA PHE A 136 10.25 -7.01 4.81
C PHE A 136 10.12 -7.51 6.25
N SER A 137 11.02 -7.09 7.13
CA SER A 137 10.97 -7.43 8.56
C SER A 137 11.48 -6.27 9.40
N VAL A 138 10.70 -5.89 10.40
CA VAL A 138 11.04 -4.81 11.33
C VAL A 138 10.60 -5.17 12.75
N LYS A 139 11.38 -4.76 13.74
CA LYS A 139 11.03 -4.81 15.15
C LYS A 139 10.64 -3.42 15.62
N PHE A 140 9.66 -3.35 16.50
CA PHE A 140 9.38 -2.17 17.29
C PHE A 140 9.30 -2.51 18.77
N ILE A 141 9.83 -1.60 19.58
CA ILE A 141 10.00 -1.79 21.03
C ILE A 141 9.35 -0.59 21.73
N PRO A 142 8.25 -0.78 22.47
CA PRO A 142 7.54 0.31 23.12
C PRO A 142 8.28 0.80 24.37
N HIS A 143 8.34 2.12 24.54
CA HIS A 143 8.99 2.79 25.68
C HIS A 143 8.02 3.38 26.69
N GLN A 144 6.72 3.34 26.38
CA GLN A 144 5.68 3.99 27.18
C GLN A 144 4.42 3.15 27.22
N ARG A 145 3.76 3.15 28.39
CA ARG A 145 2.40 2.62 28.55
C ARG A 145 1.38 3.41 27.74
N GLY A 146 0.32 2.72 27.32
CA GLY A 146 -0.80 3.32 26.58
C GLY A 146 -1.59 2.28 25.80
N VAL A 147 -2.56 2.75 25.04
CA VAL A 147 -3.26 1.96 24.02
C VAL A 147 -2.85 2.51 22.66
N PHE A 148 -2.37 1.63 21.80
CA PHE A 148 -1.80 1.99 20.52
C PHE A 148 -2.59 1.35 19.39
N LEU A 149 -2.74 2.12 18.32
CA LEU A 149 -3.21 1.68 17.01
C LEU A 149 -1.99 1.62 16.09
N PHE A 150 -1.74 0.45 15.53
CA PHE A 150 -0.84 0.24 14.40
C PHE A 150 -1.67 0.08 13.13
N GLY A 151 -1.20 0.58 12.00
CA GLY A 151 -1.88 0.36 10.73
C GLY A 151 -1.01 0.71 9.52
N PHE A 152 -1.58 0.47 8.34
CA PHE A 152 -0.93 0.69 7.07
C PHE A 152 -1.68 1.68 6.19
N GLY A 153 -0.95 2.25 5.24
CA GLY A 153 -1.52 2.94 4.10
C GLY A 153 -0.65 2.73 2.86
N SER A 154 -1.21 3.09 1.70
CA SER A 154 -0.49 3.13 0.44
C SER A 154 -0.85 4.40 -0.32
N GLU A 155 0.01 4.78 -1.26
CA GLU A 155 -0.41 5.73 -2.28
C GLU A 155 -1.55 5.12 -3.10
N PRO A 156 -2.65 5.86 -3.33
CA PRO A 156 -3.75 5.40 -4.18
C PRO A 156 -3.34 5.48 -5.65
N GLN A 157 -3.94 4.64 -6.49
CA GLN A 157 -3.82 4.70 -7.95
C GLN A 157 -2.36 4.75 -8.44
N GLN A 158 -1.52 3.86 -7.91
CA GLN A 158 -0.12 3.75 -8.35
C GLN A 158 -0.08 3.33 -9.81
N HIS A 159 0.61 4.11 -10.64
CA HIS A 159 0.78 3.77 -12.05
C HIS A 159 1.63 2.52 -12.22
N VAL A 160 1.10 1.55 -12.95
CA VAL A 160 1.75 0.26 -13.21
C VAL A 160 1.64 -0.10 -14.70
N ASN A 161 2.30 -1.17 -15.12
CA ASN A 161 2.25 -1.64 -16.50
C ASN A 161 2.36 -3.17 -16.58
N PHE A 162 1.38 -3.89 -16.05
CA PHE A 162 1.42 -5.35 -15.99
C PHE A 162 1.11 -5.99 -17.33
N GLN A 163 0.22 -5.39 -18.13
CA GLN A 163 -0.21 -5.96 -19.40
C GLN A 163 0.61 -5.44 -20.59
N LYS A 164 1.62 -4.57 -20.35
CA LYS A 164 2.60 -3.99 -21.30
C LYS A 164 2.01 -3.13 -22.43
N LYS A 165 0.78 -3.39 -22.83
CA LYS A 165 0.09 -2.81 -23.99
C LYS A 165 -1.14 -1.99 -23.60
N CYS A 166 -1.50 -1.97 -22.32
CA CYS A 166 -2.67 -1.26 -21.83
C CYS A 166 -2.24 0.03 -21.14
N PRO A 167 -2.53 1.21 -21.74
CA PRO A 167 -2.17 2.47 -21.13
C PRO A 167 -3.05 2.77 -19.93
N GLY A 168 -2.47 3.39 -18.89
CA GLY A 168 -3.22 3.91 -17.75
C GLY A 168 -3.65 2.85 -16.75
N GLU A 169 -2.90 1.76 -16.64
CA GLU A 169 -3.06 0.80 -15.55
C GLU A 169 -2.70 1.42 -14.19
N LEU A 170 -3.56 1.20 -13.21
CA LEU A 170 -3.49 1.74 -11.86
C LEU A 170 -3.63 0.60 -10.85
N MET A 171 -2.94 0.73 -9.72
CA MET A 171 -2.97 -0.23 -8.64
C MET A 171 -3.30 0.47 -7.33
N ASP A 172 -4.26 -0.10 -6.60
CA ASP A 172 -4.47 0.17 -5.18
C ASP A 172 -3.99 -1.02 -4.34
N ILE A 173 -3.37 -0.70 -3.21
CA ILE A 173 -2.86 -1.68 -2.27
C ILE A 173 -3.64 -1.58 -0.96
N TYR A 174 -4.06 -2.73 -0.46
CA TYR A 174 -4.65 -2.92 0.86
C TYR A 174 -3.81 -3.92 1.65
N PHE A 175 -4.17 -4.13 2.91
CA PHE A 175 -3.34 -4.90 3.83
C PHE A 175 -4.18 -5.91 4.61
N THR A 176 -3.57 -7.04 4.92
CA THR A 176 -4.10 -7.99 5.88
C THR A 176 -3.05 -8.23 6.96
N THR A 177 -3.48 -8.26 8.22
CA THR A 177 -2.59 -8.52 9.36
C THR A 177 -3.08 -9.75 10.10
N ASN A 178 -2.15 -10.66 10.43
CA ASN A 178 -2.43 -11.90 11.15
C ASN A 178 -3.57 -12.71 10.51
N ASP A 179 -3.54 -12.87 9.19
CA ASP A 179 -4.56 -13.59 8.40
C ASP A 179 -6.00 -13.05 8.56
N GLY A 180 -6.16 -11.78 8.97
CA GLY A 180 -7.46 -11.13 9.09
C GLY A 180 -8.27 -11.51 10.33
N VAL A 181 -7.61 -12.00 11.39
CA VAL A 181 -8.23 -12.19 12.72
C VAL A 181 -8.60 -10.85 13.37
N ASP A 182 -9.29 -10.91 14.53
CA ASP A 182 -9.96 -9.77 15.19
C ASP A 182 -9.08 -8.54 15.51
N ASN A 183 -7.74 -8.64 15.45
CA ASN A 183 -6.77 -7.53 15.53
C ASN A 183 -7.05 -6.45 16.61
N ASN A 184 -7.78 -6.86 17.65
CA ASN A 184 -8.22 -6.10 18.81
C ASN A 184 -9.02 -4.81 18.48
N PHE A 185 -9.88 -4.84 17.45
CA PHE A 185 -10.69 -3.68 17.05
C PHE A 185 -11.49 -3.05 18.21
N TYR A 186 -11.96 -3.87 19.16
CA TYR A 186 -12.70 -3.40 20.35
C TYR A 186 -11.96 -2.34 21.17
N MET A 187 -10.62 -2.28 21.09
CA MET A 187 -9.84 -1.27 21.80
C MET A 187 -10.00 0.14 21.22
N MET A 188 -10.49 0.28 19.98
CA MET A 188 -10.78 1.59 19.39
C MET A 188 -11.74 2.40 20.28
N ALA A 189 -12.70 1.74 20.93
CA ALA A 189 -13.67 2.36 21.85
C ALA A 189 -13.05 2.96 23.13
N GLN A 190 -11.77 2.72 23.40
CA GLN A 190 -11.05 3.31 24.53
C GLN A 190 -10.51 4.70 24.22
N SER A 191 -10.63 5.16 22.96
CA SER A 191 -10.17 6.48 22.57
C SER A 191 -11.08 7.57 23.13
N PRO A 192 -10.53 8.61 23.80
CA PRO A 192 -11.30 9.81 24.12
C PRO A 192 -11.56 10.68 22.88
N ASP A 193 -10.85 10.45 21.77
CA ASP A 193 -11.08 11.10 20.48
C ASP A 193 -12.24 10.44 19.73
N SER A 194 -13.32 11.20 19.52
CA SER A 194 -14.53 10.70 18.84
C SER A 194 -14.29 10.33 17.37
N SER A 195 -13.28 10.90 16.73
CA SER A 195 -12.92 10.55 15.35
C SER A 195 -12.37 9.13 15.25
N MET A 196 -11.57 8.70 16.24
CA MET A 196 -11.07 7.32 16.32
C MET A 196 -12.21 6.34 16.63
N ASN A 197 -13.12 6.69 17.53
CA ASN A 197 -14.29 5.87 17.84
C ASN A 197 -15.24 5.70 16.65
N ALA A 198 -15.23 6.65 15.71
CA ALA A 198 -16.07 6.62 14.51
C ALA A 198 -15.47 5.80 13.36
N VAL A 199 -14.22 5.31 13.49
CA VAL A 199 -13.60 4.47 12.46
C VAL A 199 -14.40 3.16 12.33
N PRO A 200 -14.99 2.87 11.17
CA PRO A 200 -15.75 1.64 10.99
C PRO A 200 -14.82 0.44 10.90
N GLN A 201 -15.27 -0.73 11.38
CA GLN A 201 -14.48 -1.96 11.40
C GLN A 201 -13.96 -2.35 10.00
N HIS A 202 -14.74 -2.11 8.94
CA HIS A 202 -14.27 -2.38 7.58
C HIS A 202 -13.06 -1.52 7.19
N GLY A 203 -12.98 -0.27 7.65
CA GLY A 203 -11.86 0.63 7.40
C GLY A 203 -10.62 0.17 8.17
N PHE A 204 -10.80 -0.17 9.44
CA PHE A 204 -9.76 -0.78 10.28
C PHE A 204 -9.17 -2.04 9.65
N ASN A 205 -10.03 -2.96 9.20
CA ASN A 205 -9.60 -4.20 8.58
C ASN A 205 -8.89 -3.96 7.24
N ARG A 206 -9.40 -3.04 6.40
CA ARG A 206 -8.82 -2.71 5.08
C ARG A 206 -7.42 -2.11 5.18
N SER A 207 -7.14 -1.37 6.26
CA SER A 207 -5.83 -0.81 6.57
C SER A 207 -4.90 -1.81 7.27
N GLY A 208 -5.30 -3.08 7.45
CA GLY A 208 -4.53 -4.08 8.19
C GLY A 208 -4.23 -3.64 9.62
N SER A 209 -5.11 -2.84 10.23
CA SER A 209 -4.85 -2.23 11.53
C SER A 209 -4.83 -3.26 12.66
N TYR A 210 -4.10 -2.94 13.73
CA TYR A 210 -3.96 -3.75 14.94
C TYR A 210 -3.91 -2.85 16.17
N CYS A 211 -4.73 -3.11 17.18
CA CYS A 211 -4.65 -2.41 18.46
C CYS A 211 -3.92 -3.25 19.51
N PHE A 212 -3.21 -2.60 20.42
CA PHE A 212 -2.60 -3.25 21.57
C PHE A 212 -2.41 -2.30 22.74
N ARG A 213 -2.29 -2.86 23.94
CA ARG A 213 -1.95 -2.14 25.16
C ARG A 213 -0.50 -2.37 25.52
N VAL A 214 0.18 -1.32 25.97
CA VAL A 214 1.48 -1.42 26.64
C VAL A 214 1.29 -1.14 28.13
N VAL A 215 1.80 -2.04 28.98
CA VAL A 215 1.81 -1.95 30.45
C VAL A 215 3.25 -1.89 30.96
N GLU A 216 3.42 -1.71 32.28
CA GLU A 216 4.75 -1.65 32.92
C GLU A 216 5.54 -2.94 32.81
#